data_AF-A0A2R6MAQ8-F1
#
_entry.id   AF-A0A2R6MAQ8-F1
#
_cell.length_a   1.000
_cell.length_b   1.000
_cell.length_c   1.000
_cell.angle_alpha   90.00
_cell.angle_beta   90.00
_cell.angle_gamma   90.00
#
_symmetry.space_group_name_H-M   'P 1'
#
loop_
_entity.id
_entity.type
_entity.pdbx_description
1 polymer ?
#
loop_
_entity_poly.entity_id
_entity_poly.type
_entity_poly.pdbx_seq_one_letter_code
_entity_poly.pdbx_strand_id
1 'polypeptide(L)'
;MTDDAREYESAVEARITAEFGCSEPDAERVAAAAGRLRRDEGVEWNPSFLVEKLTDAPRDRSVPEKWNWWLDYYGKYAADLSAYEVADASRGGE
;
A
#
# COMPACT_ATOMS: atom_id res chain seq x y z
N MET A 1 -11.04 12.42 -14.30
CA MET A 1 -10.02 11.37 -14.07
C MET A 1 -9.55 11.26 -12.62
N THR A 2 -10.03 12.10 -11.70
CA THR A 2 -9.74 12.01 -10.25
C THR A 2 -10.71 11.13 -9.46
N ASP A 3 -11.85 10.81 -10.06
CA ASP A 3 -12.90 9.98 -9.46
C ASP A 3 -12.43 8.51 -9.32
N ASP A 4 -11.94 7.91 -10.41
CA ASP A 4 -11.36 6.56 -10.44
C ASP A 4 -10.23 6.36 -9.41
N ALA A 5 -9.38 7.39 -9.22
CA ALA A 5 -8.29 7.32 -8.26
C ALA A 5 -8.80 7.27 -6.81
N ARG A 6 -9.81 8.10 -6.47
CA ARG A 6 -10.41 8.09 -5.13
C ARG A 6 -11.22 6.83 -4.87
N GLU A 7 -11.94 6.34 -5.87
CA GLU A 7 -12.66 5.06 -5.78
C GLU A 7 -11.68 3.91 -5.55
N TYR A 8 -10.55 3.92 -6.25
CA TYR A 8 -9.49 2.94 -6.07
C TYR A 8 -8.86 3.02 -4.68
N GLU A 9 -8.43 4.22 -4.25
CA GLU A 9 -7.84 4.45 -2.93
C GLU A 9 -8.80 3.97 -1.82
N SER A 10 -10.08 4.37 -1.89
CA SER A 10 -11.09 3.96 -0.90
C SER A 10 -11.34 2.45 -0.90
N ALA A 11 -11.31 1.79 -2.07
CA ALA A 11 -11.43 0.34 -2.17
C ALA A 11 -10.21 -0.39 -1.58
N VAL A 12 -9.00 0.14 -1.78
CA VAL A 12 -7.77 -0.40 -1.21
C VAL A 12 -7.78 -0.26 0.31
N GLU A 13 -8.10 0.93 0.81
CA GLU A 13 -8.20 1.21 2.24
C GLU A 13 -9.18 0.25 2.94
N ALA A 14 -10.41 0.16 2.42
CA ALA A 14 -11.45 -0.69 3.01
C ALA A 14 -11.02 -2.18 3.05
N ARG A 15 -10.30 -2.65 2.02
CA ARG A 15 -9.80 -4.03 1.98
C ARG A 15 -8.65 -4.28 2.95
N ILE A 16 -7.72 -3.34 3.04
CA ILE A 16 -6.58 -3.42 3.96
C ILE A 16 -7.09 -3.43 5.41
N THR A 17 -8.00 -2.51 5.75
CA THR A 17 -8.60 -2.46 7.10
C THR A 17 -9.37 -3.74 7.41
N ALA A 18 -10.14 -4.28 6.45
CA ALA A 18 -10.89 -5.52 6.64
C ALA A 18 -9.99 -6.76 6.85
N GLU A 19 -8.88 -6.86 6.11
CA GLU A 19 -8.01 -8.04 6.14
C GLU A 19 -6.99 -8.00 7.29
N PHE A 20 -6.34 -6.85 7.49
CA PHE A 20 -5.25 -6.71 8.45
C PHE A 20 -5.70 -6.16 9.80
N GLY A 21 -6.92 -5.61 9.91
CA GLY A 21 -7.43 -4.99 11.13
C GLY A 21 -6.56 -3.84 11.63
N CYS A 22 -5.82 -3.18 10.73
CA CYS A 22 -4.93 -2.09 11.09
C CYS A 22 -5.70 -0.79 11.40
N SER A 23 -4.98 0.21 11.92
CA SER A 23 -5.55 1.53 12.10
C SER A 23 -5.87 2.18 10.75
N GLU A 24 -7.00 2.88 10.68
CA GLU A 24 -7.44 3.71 9.54
C GLU A 24 -6.30 4.57 8.93
N PRO A 25 -5.47 5.30 9.70
CA PRO A 25 -4.37 6.10 9.14
C PRO A 25 -3.29 5.28 8.41
N ASP A 26 -3.08 4.01 8.73
CA ASP A 26 -2.11 3.19 8.02
C ASP A 26 -2.68 2.64 6.72
N ALA A 27 -3.96 2.24 6.73
CA ALA A 27 -4.68 1.84 5.53
C ALA A 27 -4.78 3.00 4.52
N GLU A 28 -5.12 4.20 5.00
CA GLU A 28 -5.24 5.41 4.17
C GLU A 28 -3.91 5.75 3.48
N ARG A 29 -2.79 5.70 4.21
CA ARG A 29 -1.47 6.01 3.63
C ARG A 29 -1.06 5.01 2.55
N VAL A 30 -1.28 3.71 2.80
CA VAL A 30 -0.97 2.67 1.81
C VAL A 30 -1.88 2.79 0.60
N ALA A 31 -3.16 3.10 0.79
CA ALA A 31 -4.09 3.38 -0.30
C ALA A 31 -3.64 4.58 -1.15
N ALA A 32 -3.28 5.70 -0.51
CA ALA A 32 -2.78 6.88 -1.20
C ALA A 32 -1.47 6.62 -1.96
N ALA A 33 -0.54 5.85 -1.38
CA ALA A 33 0.70 5.45 -2.05
C ALA A 33 0.43 4.56 -3.27
N ALA A 34 -0.48 3.60 -3.15
CA ALA A 34 -0.90 2.73 -4.25
C ALA A 34 -1.59 3.51 -5.38
N GLY A 35 -2.48 4.45 -5.03
CA GLY A 35 -3.16 5.33 -5.99
C GLY A 35 -2.17 6.21 -6.75
N ARG A 36 -1.16 6.75 -6.05
CA ARG A 36 -0.08 7.51 -6.68
C ARG A 36 0.78 6.65 -7.60
N LEU A 37 1.20 5.46 -7.16
CA LEU A 37 1.99 4.53 -7.96
C LEU A 37 1.26 4.13 -9.25
N ARG A 38 -0.04 3.81 -9.16
CA ARG A 38 -0.89 3.51 -10.32
C ARG A 38 -0.94 4.66 -11.33
N ARG A 39 -0.95 5.91 -10.86
CA ARG A 39 -0.97 7.10 -11.71
C ARG A 39 0.38 7.36 -12.37
N ASP A 40 1.45 7.30 -11.59
CA ASP A 40 2.78 7.74 -12.01
C ASP A 40 3.50 6.65 -12.83
N GLU A 41 3.38 5.37 -12.44
CA GLU A 41 4.02 4.23 -13.11
C GLU A 41 3.06 3.44 -14.02
N GLY A 42 1.75 3.74 -13.99
CA GLY A 42 0.76 3.06 -14.82
C GLY A 42 0.45 1.63 -14.39
N VAL A 43 0.72 1.25 -13.13
CA VAL A 43 0.47 -0.11 -12.64
C VAL A 43 -1.02 -0.39 -12.47
N GLU A 44 -1.52 -1.47 -13.08
CA GLU A 44 -2.94 -1.87 -13.01
C GLU A 44 -3.22 -2.83 -11.85
N TRP A 45 -2.69 -2.55 -10.65
CA TRP A 45 -2.87 -3.43 -9.50
C TRP A 45 -4.26 -3.31 -8.92
N ASN A 46 -5.04 -4.39 -8.98
CA ASN A 46 -6.35 -4.44 -8.34
C ASN A 46 -6.23 -4.44 -6.79
N PRO A 47 -7.21 -3.88 -6.05
CA PRO A 47 -7.18 -3.86 -4.59
C PRO A 47 -7.02 -5.25 -3.96
N SER A 48 -7.74 -6.25 -4.49
CA SER A 48 -7.64 -7.64 -4.02
C SER A 48 -6.25 -8.24 -4.25
N PHE A 49 -5.61 -7.92 -5.38
CA PHE A 49 -4.27 -8.39 -5.69
C PHE A 49 -3.26 -7.77 -4.72
N LEU A 50 -3.37 -6.47 -4.47
CA LEU A 50 -2.50 -5.75 -3.54
C LEU A 50 -2.59 -6.36 -2.14
N VAL A 51 -3.79 -6.59 -1.62
CA VAL A 51 -4.02 -7.21 -0.31
C VAL A 51 -3.44 -8.63 -0.25
N GLU A 52 -3.66 -9.45 -1.29
CA GLU A 52 -3.04 -10.78 -1.37
C GLU A 52 -1.51 -10.72 -1.24
N LYS A 53 -0.86 -9.75 -1.91
CA LYS A 53 0.59 -9.56 -1.82
C LYS A 53 1.05 -9.04 -0.46
N LEU A 54 0.27 -8.17 0.17
CA LEU A 54 0.54 -7.73 1.54
C LEU A 54 0.39 -8.87 2.56
N THR A 55 -0.50 -9.83 2.29
CA THR A 55 -0.67 -11.03 3.13
C THR A 55 0.50 -12.00 3.00
N ASP A 56 1.14 -12.07 1.83
CA ASP A 56 2.37 -12.85 1.60
C ASP A 56 3.57 -12.29 2.39
N ALA A 57 3.58 -10.97 2.61
CA ALA A 57 4.60 -10.32 3.43
C ALA A 57 4.60 -10.85 4.88
N PRO A 58 5.75 -10.84 5.58
CA PRO A 58 5.85 -11.33 6.96
C PRO A 58 4.76 -10.79 7.88
N ARG A 59 4.13 -11.66 8.67
CA ARG A 59 2.97 -11.33 9.51
C ARG A 59 3.27 -10.43 10.70
N ASP A 60 4.51 -10.40 11.17
CA ASP A 60 4.97 -9.56 12.29
C ASP A 60 5.20 -8.09 11.89
N ARG A 61 4.89 -7.71 10.64
CA ARG A 61 5.07 -6.35 10.11
C ARG A 61 3.76 -5.59 10.07
N SER A 62 3.83 -4.29 10.35
CA SER A 62 2.70 -3.36 10.15
C SER A 62 2.33 -3.28 8.67
N VAL A 63 1.12 -2.81 8.35
CA VAL A 63 0.68 -2.65 6.95
C VAL A 63 1.62 -1.75 6.13
N PRO A 64 2.12 -0.60 6.63
CA PRO A 64 3.12 0.20 5.91
C PRO A 64 4.42 -0.58 5.61
N GLU A 65 4.87 -1.40 6.55
CA GLU A 65 6.07 -2.23 6.35
C GLU A 65 5.85 -3.36 5.35
N LYS A 66 4.65 -3.96 5.33
CA LYS A 66 4.26 -4.95 4.31
C LYS A 66 4.24 -4.32 2.92
N TRP A 67 3.75 -3.08 2.82
CA TRP A 67 3.77 -2.31 1.59
C TRP A 67 5.19 -2.03 1.12
N ASN A 68 6.07 -1.53 1.99
CA ASN A 68 7.47 -1.27 1.63
C ASN A 68 8.21 -2.56 1.24
N TRP A 69 7.93 -3.68 1.92
CA TRP A 69 8.46 -4.99 1.52
C TRP A 69 8.01 -5.41 0.12
N TRP A 70 6.74 -5.19 -0.21
CA TRP A 70 6.21 -5.47 -1.54
C TRP A 70 6.85 -4.56 -2.60
N LEU A 71 7.05 -3.28 -2.29
CA LEU A 71 7.75 -2.35 -3.18
C LEU A 71 9.20 -2.75 -3.42
N ASP A 72 9.95 -3.20 -2.41
CA ASP A 72 11.30 -3.74 -2.59
C ASP A 72 11.30 -4.99 -3.47
N TYR A 73 10.32 -5.89 -3.26
CA TYR A 73 10.17 -7.08 -4.07
C TYR A 73 9.85 -6.75 -5.53
N TYR A 74 8.89 -5.86 -5.77
CA TYR A 74 8.46 -5.49 -7.12
C TYR A 74 9.45 -4.55 -7.82
N GLY A 75 10.09 -3.64 -7.08
CA GLY A 75 11.13 -2.73 -7.55
C GLY A 75 12.38 -3.44 -8.06
N LYS A 76 12.61 -4.71 -7.68
CA LYS A 76 13.63 -5.57 -8.34
C LYS A 76 13.29 -5.90 -9.80
N TYR A 77 12.03 -5.78 -10.17
CA TYR A 77 11.52 -6.07 -11.51
C TYR A 77 11.07 -4.81 -12.27
N ALA A 78 11.07 -3.64 -11.63
CA ALA A 78 10.55 -2.38 -12.14
C ALA A 78 11.54 -1.22 -11.87
N ALA A 79 11.13 0.02 -12.16
CA ALA A 79 11.89 1.22 -11.82
C ALA A 79 12.06 1.37 -10.29
N ASP A 80 12.85 2.36 -9.87
CA ASP A 80 13.03 2.68 -8.45
C ASP A 80 11.70 3.15 -7.83
N LEU A 81 11.14 2.36 -6.90
CA LEU A 81 9.85 2.62 -6.26
C LEU A 81 9.96 3.21 -4.85
N SER A 82 11.16 3.64 -4.44
CA SER A 82 11.40 4.22 -3.11
C SER A 82 10.55 5.46 -2.84
N ALA A 83 10.18 6.19 -3.90
CA ALA A 83 9.32 7.37 -3.84
C ALA A 83 7.88 7.10 -3.37
N TYR A 84 7.47 5.83 -3.29
CA TYR A 84 6.12 5.39 -2.89
C TYR A 84 6.12 4.63 -1.55
N GLU A 85 7.25 4.56 -0.86
CA GLU A 85 7.31 3.96 0.47
C GLU A 85 6.50 4.76 1.49
N VAL A 86 5.88 4.05 2.43
CA VAL A 86 5.07 4.65 3.50
C VAL A 86 5.82 4.52 4.82
N ALA A 87 5.98 5.64 5.52
CA ALA A 87 6.55 5.64 6.86
C ALA A 87 5.61 4.97 7.86
N ASP A 88 6.14 4.07 8.69
CA ASP A 88 5.41 3.48 9.81
C ASP A 88 5.27 4.53 10.93
N ALA A 89 4.03 4.83 11.30
CA ALA A 89 3.73 5.79 12.37
C ALA A 89 3.98 5.24 13.78
N SER A 90 4.21 3.93 13.93
CA SER A 90 4.50 3.29 15.22
C SER A 90 5.90 3.65 15.75
N ARG A 91 6.76 4.24 14.93
CA ARG A 91 8.11 4.71 15.30
C ARG A 91 8.16 6.17 15.80
N GLY A 92 7.06 6.67 16.37
CA GLY A 92 6.89 8.05 16.85
C GLY A 92 6.46 8.17 18.32
N GLY A 93 6.85 7.23 19.17
CA GLY A 93 6.65 7.31 20.62
C GLY A 93 7.98 7.30 21.37
N GLU A 94 8.55 8.48 21.58
CA GLU A 94 9.53 8.77 22.65
C GLU A 94 8.80 9.38 23.85
#